data_AF-A0A354H3U4-F1
#
_entry.id   AF-A0A354H3U4-F1
#
_cell.length_a   1.000
_cell.length_b   1.000
_cell.length_c   1.000
_cell.angle_alpha   90.00
_cell.angle_beta   90.00
_cell.angle_gamma   90.00
#
_symmetry.space_group_name_H-M   'P 1'
#
loop_
_entity.id
_entity.type
_entity.pdbx_description
1 polymer ?
#
loop_
_entity_poly.entity_id
_entity_poly.type
_entity_poly.pdbx_seq_one_letter_code
_entity_poly.pdbx_strand_id
1 'polypeptide(L)'
;GRNDCDYTNTDKTAVRQSTKYWATTGSNCSSGLQEKWDATHLNYCGYYAFDFTDTPGSDPSFKWTLKPTATEAPYLGEPWSTISPGRVKIAGMERWIGVIGGGYNGELASADKRGKGIIVFDLRDGTPIWSYTYSDNANMNYSIASQVTLVDSDNDNYIDRAYVGDIKGDMWQLKFCTKAELTSNPSCGTSSWKGSLLLTLDGGSDKFPVYYPPNLAWDSNKNLWLYWATGDKIDPNGGGPAAWVYGLKALLCTNTDGTPKPCARDFANITSEENTYCGETTTGTVGWAINLAGQGEQVLSQPTAFNKVLYFTSFTPSLGSSADCTKTGQSNLYALSIDPGTSESTCTAGKGLIDSLGARSQPIGAGIASGATISYGPGGSTPNLYYTVSGAGGQEGGTLLSDFVVPAPGNLTNTLFWKDRRLE
;
A
#
# COMPACT_ATOMS: atom_id res chain seq x y z
N GLY A 1 9.76 2.28 19.99
CA GLY A 1 9.21 0.92 19.81
C GLY A 1 8.03 0.75 20.75
N ARG A 2 6.98 0.05 20.30
CA ARG A 2 5.72 -0.15 21.03
C ARG A 2 5.95 -1.00 22.28
N ASN A 3 5.81 -0.41 23.46
CA ASN A 3 6.07 -1.06 24.75
C ASN A 3 4.81 -1.21 25.62
N ASP A 4 3.61 -1.07 25.06
CA ASP A 4 2.38 -0.95 25.89
C ASP A 4 1.33 -2.04 25.61
N CYS A 5 1.71 -3.20 25.08
CA CYS A 5 0.86 -4.38 25.19
C CYS A 5 1.17 -5.07 26.52
N ASP A 6 0.31 -4.89 27.51
CA ASP A 6 0.25 -5.80 28.65
C ASP A 6 -0.24 -7.17 28.15
N TYR A 7 0.70 -8.04 27.80
CA TYR A 7 0.41 -9.40 27.33
C TYR A 7 -0.14 -10.31 28.44
N THR A 8 -0.32 -9.82 29.67
CA THR A 8 -0.86 -10.61 30.79
C THR A 8 -2.38 -10.66 30.83
N ASN A 9 -3.07 -9.74 30.13
CA ASN A 9 -4.52 -9.76 30.01
C ASN A 9 -4.97 -10.23 28.63
N THR A 10 -5.78 -11.29 28.61
CA THR A 10 -6.55 -11.76 27.43
C THR A 10 -7.61 -10.76 26.94
N ASP A 11 -7.71 -9.60 27.59
CA ASP A 11 -8.71 -8.59 27.29
C ASP A 11 -8.25 -7.71 26.11
N LYS A 12 -8.71 -8.07 24.91
CA LYS A 12 -8.53 -7.27 23.67
C LYS A 12 -9.25 -5.91 23.72
N THR A 13 -10.00 -5.58 24.78
CA THR A 13 -10.76 -4.32 24.88
C THR A 13 -9.95 -3.14 25.42
N ALA A 14 -8.76 -3.37 25.98
CA ALA A 14 -7.88 -2.28 26.40
C ALA A 14 -7.37 -1.51 25.16
N VAL A 15 -7.62 -0.19 25.13
CA VAL A 15 -7.13 0.70 24.07
C VAL A 15 -5.61 0.59 24.02
N ARG A 16 -5.09 0.09 22.89
CA ARG A 16 -3.64 -0.02 22.67
C ARG A 16 -3.03 1.38 22.77
N GLN A 17 -2.27 1.65 23.82
CA GLN A 17 -1.64 2.97 23.98
C GLN A 17 -0.69 3.21 22.80
N SER A 18 -0.85 4.38 22.17
CA SER A 18 -0.01 4.75 21.04
C SER A 18 1.39 5.11 21.51
N THR A 19 2.37 4.85 20.65
CA THR A 19 3.76 5.16 20.94
C THR A 19 4.02 6.67 20.94
N LYS A 20 4.87 7.11 21.88
CA LYS A 20 5.24 8.52 22.07
C LYS A 20 6.25 8.95 21.01
N TYR A 21 5.84 9.85 20.11
CA TYR A 21 6.67 10.32 18.98
C TYR A 21 6.87 11.84 18.95
N TRP A 22 6.39 12.56 19.96
CA TRP A 22 6.57 14.00 20.08
C TRP A 22 7.50 14.30 21.25
N ALA A 23 8.60 14.98 20.98
CA ALA A 23 9.58 15.35 21.99
C ALA A 23 9.53 16.85 22.27
N THR A 24 9.97 17.24 23.46
CA THR A 24 10.07 18.66 23.84
C THR A 24 10.89 19.42 22.81
N THR A 25 10.44 20.61 22.43
CA THR A 25 11.10 21.46 21.44
C THR A 25 12.57 21.70 21.81
N GLY A 26 13.47 21.44 20.85
CA GLY A 26 14.92 21.56 21.02
C GLY A 26 15.61 20.33 21.62
N SER A 27 14.86 19.30 22.04
CA SER A 27 15.45 18.08 22.63
C SER A 27 16.01 17.11 21.58
N ASN A 28 15.71 17.29 20.29
CA ASN A 28 16.08 16.35 19.22
C ASN A 28 15.73 14.90 19.56
N CYS A 29 14.49 14.67 20.04
CA CYS A 29 13.98 13.35 20.36
C CYS A 29 14.62 12.65 21.57
N SER A 30 15.37 13.38 22.40
CA SER A 30 16.07 12.80 23.56
C SER A 30 15.28 12.83 24.87
N SER A 31 14.27 13.71 25.01
CA SER A 31 13.53 13.88 26.27
C SER A 31 12.14 14.45 26.08
N GLY A 32 11.31 14.33 27.14
CA GLY A 32 9.93 14.81 27.14
C GLY A 32 9.08 14.19 26.05
N LEU A 33 9.13 12.85 25.92
CA LEU A 33 8.36 12.15 24.89
C LEU A 33 6.88 12.06 25.29
N GLN A 34 6.00 12.35 24.34
CA GLN A 34 4.56 12.20 24.46
C GLN A 34 3.90 11.78 23.16
N GLU A 35 2.62 11.44 23.27
CA GLU A 35 1.81 10.84 22.22
C GLU A 35 1.25 11.88 21.22
N LYS A 36 0.98 13.09 21.72
CA LYS A 36 0.29 14.14 20.97
C LYS A 36 1.20 15.34 20.77
N TRP A 37 1.04 16.00 19.64
CA TRP A 37 1.64 17.29 19.41
C TRP A 37 0.99 18.37 20.29
N ASP A 38 1.79 19.31 20.78
CA ASP A 38 1.34 20.56 21.38
C ASP A 38 2.39 21.67 21.16
N ALA A 39 2.14 22.87 21.70
CA ALA A 39 3.01 24.03 21.54
C ALA A 39 4.41 23.87 22.17
N THR A 40 4.63 22.91 23.07
CA THR A 40 5.92 22.66 23.74
C THR A 40 6.63 21.41 23.20
N HIS A 41 5.98 20.60 22.37
CA HIS A 41 6.50 19.37 21.78
C HIS A 41 6.47 19.40 20.25
N LEU A 42 7.37 20.19 19.65
CA LEU A 42 7.42 20.39 18.19
C LEU A 42 8.34 19.42 17.44
N ASN A 43 9.20 18.66 18.14
CA ASN A 43 10.09 17.70 17.49
C ASN A 43 9.37 16.36 17.26
N TYR A 44 9.01 16.08 16.01
CA TYR A 44 8.49 14.77 15.62
C TYR A 44 9.63 13.75 15.42
N CYS A 45 9.48 12.58 16.03
CA CYS A 45 10.53 11.57 16.19
C CYS A 45 10.24 10.29 15.41
N GLY A 46 9.45 10.39 14.34
CA GLY A 46 9.00 9.22 13.57
C GLY A 46 9.84 8.88 12.33
N TYR A 47 10.47 9.88 11.69
CA TYR A 47 11.25 9.67 10.46
C TYR A 47 12.61 10.35 10.54
N TYR A 48 13.63 9.65 10.08
CA TYR A 48 15.04 10.05 10.09
C TYR A 48 15.67 9.77 8.73
N ALA A 49 16.62 10.60 8.33
CA ALA A 49 17.43 10.38 7.14
C ALA A 49 18.92 10.43 7.46
N PHE A 50 19.66 9.49 6.87
CA PHE A 50 21.11 9.38 6.96
C PHE A 50 21.70 9.29 5.54
N ASP A 51 22.88 9.86 5.36
CA ASP A 51 23.66 9.77 4.13
C ASP A 51 24.66 8.61 4.22
N PHE A 52 24.55 7.67 3.28
CA PHE A 52 25.41 6.49 3.15
C PHE A 52 26.33 6.58 1.92
N THR A 53 26.44 7.74 1.25
CA THR A 53 27.17 7.88 -0.03
C THR A 53 28.62 7.40 0.06
N ASP A 54 29.30 7.70 1.16
CA ASP A 54 30.70 7.35 1.36
C ASP A 54 30.90 6.06 2.18
N THR A 55 29.84 5.29 2.44
CA THR A 55 29.89 4.02 3.17
C THR A 55 30.45 2.89 2.29
N PRO A 56 31.30 1.98 2.82
CA PRO A 56 31.75 1.85 4.20
C PRO A 56 33.03 2.64 4.56
N GLY A 57 33.48 3.57 3.70
CA GLY A 57 34.68 4.38 3.94
C GLY A 57 34.57 5.36 5.11
N SER A 58 33.35 5.76 5.49
CA SER A 58 33.05 6.55 6.68
C SER A 58 31.72 6.15 7.32
N ASP A 59 31.52 6.56 8.59
CA ASP A 59 30.24 6.44 9.27
C ASP A 59 29.15 7.24 8.50
N PRO A 60 27.91 6.73 8.43
CA PRO A 60 26.81 7.45 7.83
C PRO A 60 26.54 8.78 8.54
N SER A 61 26.32 9.85 7.78
CA SER A 61 26.05 11.17 8.37
C SER A 61 24.55 11.40 8.56
N PHE A 62 24.14 11.89 9.74
CA PHE A 62 22.75 12.27 9.98
C PHE A 62 22.40 13.51 9.14
N LYS A 63 21.27 13.49 8.42
CA LYS A 63 20.80 14.62 7.61
C LYS A 63 19.68 15.39 8.30
N TRP A 64 18.58 14.71 8.62
CA TRP A 64 17.39 15.37 9.16
C TRP A 64 16.45 14.40 9.86
N THR A 65 15.62 14.95 10.76
CA THR A 65 14.32 14.38 11.12
C THR A 65 13.23 15.12 10.35
N LEU A 66 12.07 14.50 10.13
CA LEU A 66 10.93 15.21 9.51
C LEU A 66 10.56 16.43 10.38
N LYS A 67 10.34 17.59 9.75
CA LYS A 67 10.14 18.88 10.44
C LYS A 67 8.72 19.42 10.18
N PRO A 68 7.66 18.78 10.72
CA PRO A 68 6.30 19.28 10.54
C PRO A 68 6.12 20.65 11.18
N THR A 69 5.30 21.50 10.57
CA THR A 69 4.85 22.75 11.19
C THR A 69 3.56 22.50 11.99
N ALA A 70 3.01 23.54 12.63
CA ALA A 70 1.71 23.45 13.29
C ALA A 70 0.56 23.08 12.31
N THR A 71 0.76 23.24 11.00
CA THR A 71 -0.19 22.84 9.96
C THR A 71 -0.29 21.32 9.83
N GLU A 72 0.86 20.62 9.74
CA GLU A 72 0.89 19.17 9.52
C GLU A 72 0.93 18.36 10.81
N ALA A 73 1.53 18.91 11.87
CA ALA A 73 1.82 18.19 13.11
C ALA A 73 0.60 17.49 13.75
N PRO A 74 -0.61 18.09 13.81
CA PRO A 74 -1.78 17.42 14.37
C PRO A 74 -2.18 16.12 13.65
N TYR A 75 -1.73 15.95 12.40
CA TYR A 75 -2.10 14.84 11.53
C TYR A 75 -1.05 13.72 11.49
N LEU A 76 0.04 13.83 12.25
CA LEU A 76 1.09 12.81 12.35
C LEU A 76 0.87 11.91 13.58
N GLY A 77 0.80 10.61 13.34
CA GLY A 77 0.74 9.54 14.34
C GLY A 77 2.03 8.70 14.36
N GLU A 78 1.90 7.41 14.63
CA GLU A 78 3.01 6.45 14.56
C GLU A 78 3.52 6.29 13.12
N PRO A 79 4.84 6.28 12.86
CA PRO A 79 5.44 6.35 11.53
C PRO A 79 5.38 5.01 10.77
N TRP A 80 4.17 4.50 10.56
CA TRP A 80 3.93 3.20 9.91
C TRP A 80 3.93 3.30 8.39
N SER A 81 3.65 4.48 7.84
CA SER A 81 3.73 4.72 6.41
C SER A 81 5.20 4.84 6.01
N THR A 82 5.71 3.88 5.26
CA THR A 82 7.04 3.99 4.65
C THR A 82 7.11 5.25 3.77
N ILE A 83 8.27 5.93 3.77
CA ILE A 83 8.52 7.07 2.88
C ILE A 83 8.56 6.58 1.45
N SER A 84 7.73 7.17 0.60
CA SER A 84 7.78 6.97 -0.84
C SER A 84 8.55 8.10 -1.51
N PRO A 85 9.78 7.85 -1.99
CA PRO A 85 10.56 8.86 -2.69
C PRO A 85 10.09 9.00 -4.14
N GLY A 86 10.07 10.23 -4.66
CA GLY A 86 9.73 10.52 -6.04
C GLY A 86 10.34 11.83 -6.53
N ARG A 87 10.31 12.06 -7.83
CA ARG A 87 10.70 13.33 -8.45
C ARG A 87 9.46 14.07 -8.91
N VAL A 88 9.44 15.38 -8.70
CA VAL A 88 8.40 16.28 -9.24
C VAL A 88 9.05 17.54 -9.81
N LYS A 89 8.32 18.28 -10.64
CA LYS A 89 8.66 19.65 -11.00
C LYS A 89 7.78 20.63 -10.24
N ILE A 90 8.39 21.63 -9.61
CA ILE A 90 7.72 22.75 -8.95
C ILE A 90 8.23 24.02 -9.59
N ALA A 91 7.33 24.73 -10.29
CA ALA A 91 7.66 25.93 -11.06
C ALA A 91 8.87 25.71 -12.00
N GLY A 92 8.83 24.61 -12.76
CA GLY A 92 9.89 24.22 -13.70
C GLY A 92 11.15 23.60 -13.09
N MET A 93 11.31 23.63 -11.76
CA MET A 93 12.50 23.08 -11.09
C MET A 93 12.25 21.66 -10.58
N GLU A 94 13.16 20.74 -10.90
CA GLU A 94 13.17 19.40 -10.33
C GLU A 94 13.38 19.44 -8.80
N ARG A 95 12.61 18.61 -8.11
CA ARG A 95 12.69 18.39 -6.67
C ARG A 95 12.48 16.91 -6.35
N TRP A 96 13.31 16.39 -5.45
CA TRP A 96 13.13 15.07 -4.85
C TRP A 96 12.26 15.21 -3.62
N ILE A 97 11.14 14.49 -3.61
CA ILE A 97 10.13 14.57 -2.56
C ILE A 97 9.95 13.21 -1.89
N GLY A 98 9.59 13.25 -0.62
CA GLY A 98 9.09 12.11 0.14
C GLY A 98 7.60 12.30 0.36
N VAL A 99 6.84 11.22 0.21
CA VAL A 99 5.40 11.21 0.47
C VAL A 99 5.09 10.14 1.50
N ILE A 100 4.31 10.51 2.52
CA ILE A 100 3.88 9.62 3.59
C ILE A 100 2.39 9.81 3.89
N GLY A 101 1.72 8.74 4.29
CA GLY A 101 0.50 8.84 5.08
C GLY A 101 0.82 9.38 6.48
N GLY A 102 -0.18 9.94 7.15
CA GLY A 102 -0.04 10.53 8.48
C GLY A 102 0.38 9.52 9.54
N GLY A 103 0.36 8.23 9.22
CA GLY A 103 0.77 7.17 10.13
C GLY A 103 -0.41 6.57 10.90
N TYR A 104 -0.12 5.62 11.77
CA TYR A 104 -1.13 4.91 12.54
C TYR A 104 -1.47 5.67 13.82
N ASN A 105 -2.73 5.70 14.22
CA ASN A 105 -3.13 6.17 15.55
C ASN A 105 -4.05 5.19 16.29
N GLY A 106 -4.55 4.15 15.62
CA GLY A 106 -5.46 3.13 16.19
C GLY A 106 -6.85 3.62 16.60
N GLU A 107 -7.03 4.93 16.73
CA GLU A 107 -8.27 5.56 17.15
C GLU A 107 -9.27 5.67 16.00
N LEU A 108 -10.49 5.17 16.25
CA LEU A 108 -11.60 5.23 15.28
C LEU A 108 -12.47 6.48 15.44
N ALA A 109 -12.21 7.31 16.46
CA ALA A 109 -12.96 8.52 16.73
C ALA A 109 -12.55 9.68 15.80
N SER A 110 -13.53 10.45 15.31
CA SER A 110 -13.29 11.60 14.42
C SER A 110 -12.52 12.74 15.08
N ALA A 111 -12.60 12.89 16.41
CA ALA A 111 -11.98 13.99 17.16
C ALA A 111 -10.45 13.92 17.24
N ASP A 112 -9.85 12.72 17.22
CA ASP A 112 -8.40 12.58 17.17
C ASP A 112 -7.93 12.73 15.71
N LYS A 113 -7.09 13.73 15.42
CA LYS A 113 -6.64 14.04 14.06
C LYS A 113 -5.40 13.26 13.62
N ARG A 114 -4.71 12.57 14.54
CA ARG A 114 -3.44 11.90 14.23
C ARG A 114 -3.62 10.83 13.17
N GLY A 115 -2.66 10.69 12.27
CA GLY A 115 -2.74 9.74 11.16
C GLY A 115 -3.62 10.18 10.00
N LYS A 116 -4.44 11.23 10.13
CA LYS A 116 -5.45 11.65 9.15
C LYS A 116 -4.91 12.74 8.22
N GLY A 117 -3.86 12.36 7.48
CA GLY A 117 -3.24 13.22 6.50
C GLY A 117 -2.34 12.48 5.54
N ILE A 118 -1.96 13.16 4.47
CA ILE A 118 -0.93 12.77 3.52
C ILE A 118 0.02 13.96 3.42
N ILE A 119 1.31 13.74 3.65
CA ILE A 119 2.31 14.80 3.75
C ILE A 119 3.35 14.59 2.68
N VAL A 120 3.65 15.66 1.95
CA VAL A 120 4.72 15.73 0.95
C VAL A 120 5.79 16.67 1.48
N PHE A 121 7.03 16.21 1.49
CA PHE A 121 8.17 16.96 2.03
C PHE A 121 9.40 16.85 1.12
N ASP A 122 10.32 17.80 1.25
CA ASP A 122 11.58 17.80 0.52
C ASP A 122 12.55 16.77 1.13
N LEU A 123 13.05 15.82 0.34
CA LEU A 123 13.96 14.78 0.83
C LEU A 123 15.34 15.32 1.22
N ARG A 124 15.69 16.55 0.82
CA ARG A 124 17.00 17.13 1.13
C ARG A 124 17.11 17.52 2.60
N ASP A 125 16.02 17.97 3.22
CA ASP A 125 16.05 18.58 4.55
C ASP A 125 14.90 18.19 5.49
N GLY A 126 13.93 17.40 5.01
CA GLY A 126 12.79 16.92 5.78
C GLY A 126 11.68 17.95 5.97
N THR A 127 11.67 19.05 5.20
CA THR A 127 10.68 20.13 5.34
C THR A 127 9.41 19.80 4.54
N PRO A 128 8.21 19.77 5.14
CA PRO A 128 6.95 19.68 4.40
C PRO A 128 6.79 20.83 3.43
N ILE A 129 6.34 20.52 2.21
CA ILE A 129 6.09 21.48 1.14
C ILE A 129 4.63 21.48 0.68
N TRP A 130 3.87 20.44 1.04
CA TRP A 130 2.45 20.31 0.76
C TRP A 130 1.82 19.22 1.63
N SER A 131 0.52 19.33 1.91
CA SER A 131 -0.24 18.31 2.62
C SER A 131 -1.69 18.25 2.15
N TYR A 132 -2.32 17.09 2.32
CA TYR A 132 -3.76 16.91 2.21
C TYR A 132 -4.27 16.14 3.41
N THR A 133 -5.17 16.74 4.17
CA THR A 133 -5.48 16.35 5.54
C THR A 133 -6.98 16.34 5.80
N TYR A 134 -7.38 15.91 7.00
CA TYR A 134 -8.76 16.05 7.45
C TYR A 134 -9.31 17.49 7.37
N SER A 135 -8.47 18.54 7.50
CA SER A 135 -8.97 19.91 7.30
C SER A 135 -9.30 20.24 5.85
N ASP A 136 -8.68 19.56 4.89
CA ASP A 136 -8.97 19.71 3.47
C ASP A 136 -10.19 18.87 3.06
N ASN A 137 -10.40 17.73 3.74
CA ASN A 137 -11.52 16.83 3.49
C ASN A 137 -11.95 16.08 4.74
N ALA A 138 -13.12 16.47 5.28
CA ALA A 138 -13.69 15.88 6.50
C ALA A 138 -14.09 14.40 6.36
N ASN A 139 -14.02 13.81 5.16
CA ASN A 139 -14.18 12.37 4.98
C ASN A 139 -12.93 11.57 5.40
N MET A 140 -11.78 12.21 5.62
CA MET A 140 -10.53 11.57 6.04
C MET A 140 -10.55 11.19 7.52
N ASN A 141 -11.52 10.36 7.91
CA ASN A 141 -11.82 10.04 9.30
C ASN A 141 -10.88 9.01 9.92
N TYR A 142 -10.01 8.39 9.13
CA TYR A 142 -9.23 7.23 9.53
C TYR A 142 -7.75 7.42 9.24
N SER A 143 -6.90 6.77 10.05
CA SER A 143 -5.46 6.90 9.91
C SER A 143 -4.94 6.24 8.64
N ILE A 144 -3.98 6.89 8.00
CA ILE A 144 -3.34 6.46 6.78
C ILE A 144 -1.98 5.86 7.15
N ALA A 145 -2.01 4.57 7.52
CA ALA A 145 -0.83 3.82 7.93
C ALA A 145 -0.10 3.12 6.76
N SER A 146 -0.77 3.00 5.60
CA SER A 146 -0.20 2.38 4.41
C SER A 146 0.85 3.28 3.76
N GLN A 147 1.81 2.68 3.06
CA GLN A 147 2.74 3.42 2.21
C GLN A 147 1.97 4.06 1.04
N VAL A 148 2.35 5.29 0.67
CA VAL A 148 1.74 5.99 -0.46
C VAL A 148 2.33 5.50 -1.77
N THR A 149 1.52 5.05 -2.72
CA THR A 149 2.03 4.61 -4.02
C THR A 149 2.09 5.77 -4.98
N LEU A 150 3.28 6.04 -5.55
CA LEU A 150 3.53 7.15 -6.48
C LEU A 150 3.55 6.66 -7.92
N VAL A 151 3.05 7.48 -8.84
CA VAL A 151 2.86 7.11 -10.25
C VAL A 151 3.34 8.23 -11.15
N ASP A 152 4.31 7.90 -12.01
CA ASP A 152 4.57 8.59 -13.28
C ASP A 152 3.63 7.96 -14.32
N SER A 153 2.64 8.73 -14.77
CA SER A 153 1.56 8.24 -15.62
C SER A 153 1.77 8.55 -17.10
N ASP A 154 2.67 9.47 -17.44
CA ASP A 154 2.96 9.87 -18.81
C ASP A 154 4.43 9.67 -19.25
N ASN A 155 5.20 8.96 -18.42
CA ASN A 155 6.59 8.54 -18.63
C ASN A 155 7.54 9.71 -18.89
N ASP A 156 7.37 10.81 -18.16
CA ASP A 156 8.24 11.98 -18.23
C ASP A 156 9.33 12.03 -17.14
N ASN A 157 9.38 11.00 -16.28
CA ASN A 157 10.22 10.84 -15.09
C ASN A 157 9.78 11.59 -13.84
N TYR A 158 8.62 12.25 -13.87
CA TYR A 158 8.04 12.96 -12.74
C TYR A 158 6.74 12.29 -12.30
N ILE A 159 6.46 12.39 -11.00
CA ILE A 159 5.25 11.83 -10.40
C ILE A 159 4.06 12.73 -10.75
N ASP A 160 3.00 12.12 -11.26
CA ASP A 160 1.75 12.76 -11.65
C ASP A 160 0.62 12.47 -10.67
N ARG A 161 0.64 11.28 -10.05
CA ARG A 161 -0.44 10.77 -9.23
C ARG A 161 0.08 10.00 -8.03
N ALA A 162 -0.75 9.90 -7.00
CA ALA A 162 -0.50 8.99 -5.90
C ALA A 162 -1.79 8.37 -5.36
N TYR A 163 -1.67 7.21 -4.72
CA TYR A 163 -2.77 6.45 -4.16
C TYR A 163 -2.40 5.85 -2.80
N VAL A 164 -3.30 5.90 -1.83
CA VAL A 164 -3.05 5.30 -0.50
C VAL A 164 -4.35 4.92 0.21
N GLY A 165 -4.34 3.74 0.85
CA GLY A 165 -5.47 3.25 1.62
C GLY A 165 -5.34 3.58 3.11
N ASP A 166 -6.47 3.69 3.79
CA ASP A 166 -6.52 3.90 5.23
C ASP A 166 -6.97 2.66 6.02
N ILE A 167 -6.93 2.76 7.35
CA ILE A 167 -7.24 1.63 8.25
C ILE A 167 -8.73 1.27 8.32
N LYS A 168 -9.61 1.92 7.55
CA LYS A 168 -10.99 1.46 7.31
C LYS A 168 -11.27 1.13 5.87
N GLY A 169 -10.23 1.19 5.04
CA GLY A 169 -10.22 0.76 3.66
C GLY A 169 -10.70 1.82 2.68
N ASP A 170 -10.89 3.06 3.10
CA ASP A 170 -11.05 4.13 2.12
C ASP A 170 -9.74 4.30 1.36
N MET A 171 -9.87 4.59 0.06
CA MET A 171 -8.76 4.87 -0.82
C MET A 171 -8.72 6.35 -1.15
N TRP A 172 -7.53 6.93 -1.04
CA TRP A 172 -7.24 8.33 -1.32
C TRP A 172 -6.41 8.46 -2.59
N GLN A 173 -6.60 9.56 -3.32
CA GLN A 173 -5.83 9.88 -4.51
C GLN A 173 -5.29 11.31 -4.46
N LEU A 174 -4.08 11.48 -4.97
CA LEU A 174 -3.44 12.77 -5.19
C LEU A 174 -3.15 12.97 -6.68
N LYS A 175 -3.12 14.24 -7.08
CA LYS A 175 -2.69 14.69 -8.41
C LYS A 175 -1.61 15.75 -8.26
N PHE A 176 -0.52 15.53 -8.97
CA PHE A 176 0.60 16.42 -9.21
C PHE A 176 0.51 17.00 -10.63
N CYS A 177 1.61 17.55 -11.14
CA CYS A 177 1.68 18.19 -12.44
C CYS A 177 2.07 17.18 -13.52
N THR A 178 1.16 16.92 -14.47
CA THR A 178 1.45 16.09 -15.65
C THR A 178 2.38 16.78 -16.63
N LYS A 179 3.02 16.04 -17.53
CA LYS A 179 3.83 16.58 -18.64
C LYS A 179 3.07 17.60 -19.49
N ALA A 180 1.80 17.30 -19.78
CA ALA A 180 0.93 18.20 -20.55
C ALA A 180 0.68 19.53 -19.81
N GLU A 181 0.47 19.47 -18.50
CA GLU A 181 0.30 20.66 -17.65
C GLU A 181 1.59 21.44 -17.48
N LEU A 182 2.74 20.78 -17.33
CA LEU A 182 4.04 21.44 -17.27
C LEU A 182 4.40 22.14 -18.58
N THR A 183 3.93 21.61 -19.72
CA THR A 183 4.12 22.22 -21.04
C THR A 183 3.24 23.47 -21.21
N SER A 184 1.98 23.40 -20.78
CA SER A 184 1.01 24.50 -20.92
C SER A 184 1.12 25.56 -19.82
N ASN A 185 1.60 25.17 -18.64
CA ASN A 185 1.83 26.02 -17.48
C ASN A 185 3.17 25.65 -16.81
N PRO A 186 4.27 26.29 -17.22
CA PRO A 186 5.59 26.08 -16.60
C PRO A 186 5.65 26.37 -15.09
N SER A 187 4.68 27.14 -14.57
CA SER A 187 4.55 27.46 -13.15
C SER A 187 3.78 26.41 -12.35
N CYS A 188 3.40 25.28 -12.95
CA CYS A 188 2.74 24.20 -12.22
C CYS A 188 3.59 23.76 -11.02
N GLY A 189 2.95 23.61 -9.86
CA GLY A 189 3.63 23.31 -8.60
C GLY A 189 2.63 23.06 -7.48
N THR A 190 3.04 23.32 -6.23
CA THR A 190 2.26 22.97 -5.02
C THR A 190 0.86 23.57 -4.97
N SER A 191 0.63 24.74 -5.59
CA SER A 191 -0.72 25.35 -5.70
C SER A 191 -1.63 24.64 -6.70
N SER A 192 -1.05 23.94 -7.68
CA SER A 192 -1.74 23.16 -8.70
C SER A 192 -2.11 21.75 -8.22
N TRP A 193 -1.40 21.23 -7.21
CA TRP A 193 -1.62 19.90 -6.68
C TRP A 193 -2.99 19.78 -5.99
N LYS A 194 -3.57 18.58 -6.04
CA LYS A 194 -4.90 18.28 -5.52
C LYS A 194 -4.92 16.93 -4.82
N GLY A 195 -5.78 16.81 -3.81
CA GLY A 195 -6.15 15.54 -3.19
C GLY A 195 -7.67 15.33 -3.27
N SER A 196 -8.09 14.07 -3.30
CA SER A 196 -9.49 13.68 -3.19
C SER A 196 -9.59 12.30 -2.56
N LEU A 197 -10.74 12.01 -1.97
CA LEU A 197 -11.19 10.63 -1.81
C LEU A 197 -11.28 9.99 -3.22
N LEU A 198 -10.70 8.80 -3.37
CA LEU A 198 -10.88 7.97 -4.57
C LEU A 198 -12.12 7.10 -4.41
N LEU A 199 -12.21 6.37 -3.31
CA LEU A 199 -13.25 5.39 -3.10
C LEU A 199 -13.47 5.18 -1.60
N THR A 200 -14.72 5.22 -1.16
CA THR A 200 -15.10 4.75 0.17
C THR A 200 -15.47 3.27 0.08
N LEU A 201 -15.06 2.46 1.06
CA LEU A 201 -15.64 1.12 1.21
C LEU A 201 -16.92 1.23 2.06
N ASP A 202 -18.00 0.63 1.57
CA ASP A 202 -19.32 0.69 2.22
C ASP A 202 -19.28 0.25 3.69
N GLY A 203 -20.20 0.79 4.48
CA GLY A 203 -20.47 0.32 5.83
C GLY A 203 -21.08 -1.08 5.85
N GLY A 204 -20.59 -1.91 6.76
CA GLY A 204 -21.06 -3.26 7.10
C GLY A 204 -20.39 -3.69 8.40
N SER A 205 -20.69 -4.88 8.93
CA SER A 205 -20.07 -5.39 10.17
C SER A 205 -18.54 -5.47 10.10
N ASP A 206 -17.96 -5.39 8.91
CA ASP A 206 -16.55 -5.71 8.69
C ASP A 206 -15.88 -4.76 7.73
N LYS A 207 -15.51 -3.60 8.27
CA LYS A 207 -14.63 -2.63 7.61
C LYS A 207 -13.20 -3.17 7.63
N PHE A 208 -12.69 -3.52 6.45
CA PHE A 208 -11.37 -4.11 6.33
C PHE A 208 -10.28 -3.06 6.12
N PRO A 209 -9.25 -3.03 6.97
CA PRO A 209 -8.15 -2.08 6.83
C PRO A 209 -7.31 -2.35 5.58
N VAL A 210 -6.74 -1.28 5.04
CA VAL A 210 -5.70 -1.34 4.01
C VAL A 210 -4.39 -0.87 4.65
N TYR A 211 -3.52 -1.83 5.00
CA TYR A 211 -2.20 -1.54 5.57
C TYR A 211 -1.05 -1.58 4.57
N TYR A 212 -1.28 -2.18 3.40
CA TYR A 212 -0.27 -2.35 2.36
C TYR A 212 -0.57 -1.42 1.17
N PRO A 213 0.46 -0.90 0.50
CA PRO A 213 0.27 -0.02 -0.65
C PRO A 213 -0.44 -0.77 -1.77
N PRO A 214 -1.29 -0.09 -2.57
CA PRO A 214 -1.76 -0.66 -3.82
C PRO A 214 -0.58 -0.88 -4.79
N ASN A 215 -0.79 -1.73 -5.79
CA ASN A 215 0.08 -1.93 -6.92
C ASN A 215 -0.59 -1.43 -8.20
N LEU A 216 0.19 -1.04 -9.20
CA LEU A 216 -0.34 -0.50 -10.45
C LEU A 216 0.15 -1.26 -11.66
N ALA A 217 -0.71 -1.35 -12.67
CA ALA A 217 -0.33 -1.79 -14.00
C ALA A 217 -1.10 -1.02 -15.07
N TRP A 218 -0.43 -0.78 -16.20
CA TRP A 218 -1.10 -0.38 -17.43
C TRP A 218 -1.56 -1.63 -18.17
N ASP A 219 -2.81 -1.63 -18.62
CA ASP A 219 -3.29 -2.68 -19.51
C ASP A 219 -3.02 -2.35 -20.99
N SER A 220 -3.27 -3.33 -21.87
CA SER A 220 -3.12 -3.17 -23.33
C SER A 220 -4.00 -2.07 -23.91
N ASN A 221 -5.10 -1.73 -23.24
CA ASN A 221 -6.08 -0.72 -23.62
C ASN A 221 -5.78 0.66 -23.02
N LYS A 222 -4.60 0.84 -22.41
CA LYS A 222 -4.16 2.09 -21.76
C LYS A 222 -5.03 2.52 -20.58
N ASN A 223 -5.66 1.57 -19.89
CA ASN A 223 -6.22 1.85 -18.57
C ASN A 223 -5.13 1.67 -17.51
N LEU A 224 -5.04 2.64 -16.60
CA LEU A 224 -4.24 2.52 -15.39
C LEU A 224 -5.07 1.80 -14.33
N TRP A 225 -4.62 0.59 -13.98
CA TRP A 225 -5.23 -0.22 -12.95
C TRP A 225 -4.54 -0.02 -11.61
N LEU A 226 -5.35 0.03 -10.57
CA LEU A 226 -4.96 0.01 -9.17
C LEU A 226 -5.42 -1.32 -8.57
N TYR A 227 -4.49 -2.12 -8.06
CA TYR A 227 -4.76 -3.38 -7.38
C TYR A 227 -4.40 -3.28 -5.91
N TRP A 228 -5.33 -3.63 -5.03
CA TRP A 228 -5.05 -3.69 -3.59
C TRP A 228 -5.86 -4.80 -2.95
N ALA A 229 -5.48 -5.13 -1.74
CA ALA A 229 -6.19 -6.09 -0.93
C ALA A 229 -6.29 -5.59 0.49
N THR A 230 -7.28 -6.10 1.19
CA THR A 230 -7.54 -5.74 2.58
C THR A 230 -6.98 -6.79 3.53
N GLY A 231 -6.62 -6.37 4.74
CA GLY A 231 -6.13 -7.29 5.76
C GLY A 231 -5.63 -6.52 6.96
N ASP A 232 -5.84 -7.07 8.16
CA ASP A 232 -5.54 -6.44 9.43
C ASP A 232 -4.23 -6.96 10.02
N LYS A 233 -3.13 -6.25 9.72
CA LYS A 233 -1.81 -6.60 10.29
C LYS A 233 -1.73 -6.44 11.81
N ILE A 234 -2.67 -5.73 12.44
CA ILE A 234 -2.70 -5.52 13.89
C ILE A 234 -3.52 -6.60 14.61
N ASP A 235 -4.35 -7.35 13.89
CA ASP A 235 -5.02 -8.58 14.36
C ASP A 235 -5.06 -9.66 13.25
N PRO A 236 -3.90 -10.23 12.87
CA PRO A 236 -3.83 -11.23 11.80
C PRO A 236 -4.54 -12.55 12.15
N ASN A 237 -4.84 -12.77 13.44
CA ASN A 237 -5.61 -13.91 13.93
C ASN A 237 -7.10 -13.59 14.17
N GLY A 238 -7.57 -12.43 13.72
CA GLY A 238 -8.96 -12.00 13.86
C GLY A 238 -9.91 -12.91 13.06
N GLY A 239 -11.00 -13.34 13.70
CA GLY A 239 -12.04 -14.18 13.08
C GLY A 239 -13.14 -13.40 12.36
N GLY A 240 -12.83 -12.18 11.86
CA GLY A 240 -13.74 -11.41 11.01
C GLY A 240 -14.01 -12.10 9.67
N PRO A 241 -14.67 -11.46 8.70
CA PRO A 241 -14.87 -12.07 7.39
C PRO A 241 -13.58 -12.06 6.59
N ALA A 242 -13.68 -12.66 5.43
CA ALA A 242 -12.59 -12.74 4.49
C ALA A 242 -12.29 -11.39 3.85
N ALA A 243 -11.01 -11.15 3.61
CA ALA A 243 -10.51 -10.00 2.89
C ALA A 243 -11.09 -9.88 1.48
N TRP A 244 -11.04 -8.66 0.98
CA TRP A 244 -11.34 -8.34 -0.40
C TRP A 244 -10.06 -8.00 -1.17
N VAL A 245 -10.05 -8.38 -2.44
CA VAL A 245 -9.05 -7.99 -3.43
C VAL A 245 -9.75 -7.21 -4.54
N TYR A 246 -9.21 -6.06 -4.89
CA TYR A 246 -9.82 -5.14 -5.84
C TYR A 246 -8.88 -4.88 -7.02
N GLY A 247 -9.48 -4.67 -8.20
CA GLY A 247 -8.86 -4.00 -9.33
C GLY A 247 -9.75 -2.84 -9.76
N LEU A 248 -9.21 -1.62 -9.82
CA LEU A 248 -9.95 -0.41 -10.19
C LEU A 248 -9.21 0.38 -11.29
N LYS A 249 -9.94 0.85 -12.30
CA LYS A 249 -9.43 1.74 -13.35
C LYS A 249 -9.40 3.17 -12.82
N ALA A 250 -8.26 3.61 -12.29
CA ALA A 250 -8.17 4.82 -11.48
C ALA A 250 -8.52 6.11 -12.24
N LEU A 251 -8.26 6.15 -13.55
CA LEU A 251 -8.52 7.33 -14.38
C LEU A 251 -10.00 7.56 -14.68
N LEU A 252 -10.88 6.57 -14.49
CA LEU A 252 -12.33 6.79 -14.58
C LEU A 252 -12.85 7.74 -13.48
N CYS A 253 -12.08 7.91 -12.41
CA CYS A 253 -12.41 8.73 -11.26
C CYS A 253 -11.69 10.09 -11.33
N THR A 254 -11.62 10.62 -12.54
CA THR A 254 -11.09 11.95 -12.83
C THR A 254 -12.08 12.71 -13.70
N ASN A 255 -12.10 14.02 -13.56
CA ASN A 255 -12.83 14.90 -14.45
C ASN A 255 -12.07 15.03 -15.78
N THR A 256 -12.74 15.59 -16.80
CA THR A 256 -12.14 15.80 -18.13
C THR A 256 -10.89 16.68 -18.09
N ASP A 257 -10.79 17.59 -17.12
CA ASP A 257 -9.62 18.44 -16.85
C ASP A 257 -8.50 17.72 -16.06
N GLY A 258 -8.68 16.43 -15.77
CA GLY A 258 -7.77 15.61 -14.98
C GLY A 258 -7.95 15.75 -13.46
N THR A 259 -8.80 16.66 -12.97
CA THR A 259 -9.02 16.87 -11.53
C THR A 259 -9.56 15.59 -10.88
N PRO A 260 -8.98 15.12 -9.74
CA PRO A 260 -9.47 13.97 -9.01
C PRO A 260 -10.92 14.13 -8.53
N LYS A 261 -11.72 13.06 -8.63
CA LYS A 261 -13.06 12.97 -8.02
C LYS A 261 -13.31 11.59 -7.41
N PRO A 262 -14.25 11.46 -6.45
CA PRO A 262 -14.65 10.14 -5.98
C PRO A 262 -15.21 9.26 -7.11
N CYS A 263 -14.87 7.97 -7.08
CA CYS A 263 -15.47 6.93 -7.89
C CYS A 263 -16.87 6.58 -7.38
N ALA A 264 -17.77 6.19 -8.29
CA ALA A 264 -18.89 5.34 -7.88
C ALA A 264 -18.35 3.96 -7.49
N ARG A 265 -18.85 3.38 -6.40
CA ARG A 265 -18.47 2.04 -5.94
C ARG A 265 -19.22 0.96 -6.73
N ASP A 266 -18.95 0.88 -8.02
CA ASP A 266 -19.57 -0.07 -8.93
C ASP A 266 -18.53 -1.09 -9.42
N PHE A 267 -18.36 -2.15 -8.66
CA PHE A 267 -17.43 -3.24 -8.97
C PHE A 267 -18.20 -4.46 -9.47
N ALA A 268 -17.71 -5.07 -10.55
CA ALA A 268 -18.12 -6.42 -10.89
C ALA A 268 -17.62 -7.40 -9.81
N ASN A 269 -18.54 -8.14 -9.21
CA ASN A 269 -18.20 -9.17 -8.24
C ASN A 269 -17.80 -10.46 -8.99
N ILE A 270 -16.51 -10.79 -8.92
CA ILE A 270 -15.95 -12.00 -9.53
C ILE A 270 -15.49 -13.01 -8.47
N THR A 271 -16.14 -13.03 -7.30
CA THR A 271 -15.82 -13.94 -6.18
C THR A 271 -15.89 -15.41 -6.59
N SER A 272 -16.92 -15.81 -7.34
CA SER A 272 -16.99 -17.15 -7.93
C SER A 272 -15.82 -17.36 -8.90
N GLU A 273 -15.17 -18.52 -8.85
CA GLU A 273 -14.09 -18.88 -9.79
C GLU A 273 -14.58 -19.00 -11.24
N GLU A 274 -15.88 -19.24 -11.43
CA GLU A 274 -16.54 -19.24 -12.74
C GLU A 274 -16.70 -17.82 -13.33
N ASN A 275 -16.66 -16.79 -12.48
CA ASN A 275 -16.83 -15.41 -12.91
C ASN A 275 -15.49 -14.81 -13.34
N THR A 276 -15.47 -14.22 -14.53
CA THR A 276 -14.34 -13.44 -15.04
C THR A 276 -14.76 -11.98 -15.22
N TYR A 277 -13.80 -11.07 -15.25
CA TYR A 277 -14.04 -9.67 -15.58
C TYR A 277 -13.92 -9.45 -17.09
N CYS A 278 -14.78 -10.14 -17.85
CA CYS A 278 -14.80 -10.14 -19.31
C CYS A 278 -16.24 -9.98 -19.81
N GLY A 279 -16.44 -9.17 -20.86
CA GLY A 279 -17.75 -8.97 -21.50
C GLY A 279 -18.61 -7.87 -20.90
N GLU A 280 -19.94 -7.99 -21.04
CA GLU A 280 -20.92 -6.99 -20.58
C GLU A 280 -20.89 -6.71 -19.07
N THR A 281 -20.30 -7.63 -18.29
CA THR A 281 -20.02 -7.43 -16.84
C THR A 281 -19.03 -6.30 -16.57
N THR A 282 -18.32 -5.83 -17.60
CA THR A 282 -17.35 -4.72 -17.52
C THR A 282 -17.94 -3.36 -17.92
N THR A 283 -19.11 -3.34 -18.56
CA THR A 283 -19.73 -2.13 -19.09
C THR A 283 -20.28 -1.28 -17.95
N GLY A 284 -19.70 -0.11 -17.70
CA GLY A 284 -20.14 0.83 -16.66
C GLY A 284 -19.51 0.64 -15.27
N THR A 285 -18.86 -0.50 -15.01
CA THR A 285 -18.15 -0.74 -13.74
C THR A 285 -16.81 -0.02 -13.71
N VAL A 286 -16.39 0.41 -12.52
CA VAL A 286 -15.06 1.02 -12.30
C VAL A 286 -13.94 -0.02 -12.22
N GLY A 287 -14.31 -1.30 -12.11
CA GLY A 287 -13.38 -2.42 -12.02
C GLY A 287 -14.04 -3.69 -11.47
N TRP A 288 -13.26 -4.54 -10.81
CA TRP A 288 -13.71 -5.80 -10.24
C TRP A 288 -13.27 -5.98 -8.78
N ALA A 289 -13.97 -6.86 -8.07
CA ALA A 289 -13.67 -7.23 -6.69
C ALA A 289 -13.86 -8.74 -6.47
N ILE A 290 -13.00 -9.32 -5.63
CA ILE A 290 -13.04 -10.71 -5.15
C ILE A 290 -13.14 -10.68 -3.63
N ASN A 291 -14.13 -11.34 -3.06
CA ASN A 291 -14.11 -11.71 -1.64
C ASN A 291 -13.40 -13.06 -1.52
N LEU A 292 -12.43 -13.18 -0.61
CA LEU A 292 -11.76 -14.45 -0.38
C LEU A 292 -12.71 -15.44 0.33
N ALA A 293 -12.44 -16.74 0.20
CA ALA A 293 -13.37 -17.77 0.67
C ALA A 293 -13.15 -18.16 2.15
N GLY A 294 -11.92 -18.02 2.66
CA GLY A 294 -11.58 -18.44 4.01
C GLY A 294 -12.15 -17.51 5.09
N GLN A 295 -12.78 -18.08 6.11
CA GLN A 295 -13.24 -17.30 7.26
C GLN A 295 -12.05 -16.65 7.96
N GLY A 296 -12.08 -15.32 8.09
CA GLY A 296 -10.97 -14.53 8.63
C GLY A 296 -9.73 -14.49 7.74
N GLU A 297 -9.81 -14.96 6.49
CA GLU A 297 -8.68 -14.91 5.55
C GLU A 297 -8.28 -13.45 5.26
N GLN A 298 -6.99 -13.14 5.37
CA GLN A 298 -6.48 -11.78 5.24
C GLN A 298 -5.32 -11.71 4.24
N VAL A 299 -5.21 -10.60 3.51
CA VAL A 299 -4.02 -10.32 2.69
C VAL A 299 -3.10 -9.40 3.48
N LEU A 300 -1.96 -9.95 3.90
CA LEU A 300 -1.00 -9.29 4.79
C LEU A 300 0.29 -8.90 4.06
N SER A 301 0.17 -8.61 2.77
CA SER A 301 1.28 -8.17 1.92
C SER A 301 0.74 -7.34 0.75
N GLN A 302 1.61 -6.57 0.10
CA GLN A 302 1.26 -5.85 -1.12
C GLN A 302 1.04 -6.86 -2.27
N PRO A 303 -0.09 -6.79 -3.00
CA PRO A 303 -0.25 -7.52 -4.26
C PRO A 303 0.76 -7.07 -5.32
N THR A 304 1.24 -7.97 -6.16
CA THR A 304 2.24 -7.68 -7.21
C THR A 304 1.66 -7.99 -8.58
N ALA A 305 1.48 -6.98 -9.43
CA ALA A 305 1.16 -7.20 -10.83
C ALA A 305 2.44 -7.38 -11.65
N PHE A 306 2.53 -8.48 -12.40
CA PHE A 306 3.64 -8.75 -13.29
C PHE A 306 3.19 -9.60 -14.47
N ASN A 307 3.59 -9.19 -15.68
CA ASN A 307 3.28 -9.88 -16.94
C ASN A 307 1.81 -10.35 -17.04
N LYS A 308 0.87 -9.44 -16.78
CA LYS A 308 -0.58 -9.67 -16.83
C LYS A 308 -1.13 -10.66 -15.78
N VAL A 309 -0.38 -10.92 -14.72
CA VAL A 309 -0.81 -11.74 -13.58
C VAL A 309 -0.71 -10.91 -12.31
N LEU A 310 -1.75 -10.98 -11.48
CA LEU A 310 -1.75 -10.45 -10.12
C LEU A 310 -1.41 -11.57 -9.14
N TYR A 311 -0.32 -11.38 -8.41
CA TYR A 311 0.16 -12.28 -7.37
C TYR A 311 -0.08 -11.69 -5.99
N PHE A 312 -0.55 -12.50 -5.05
CA PHE A 312 -0.58 -12.11 -3.64
C PHE A 312 -0.60 -13.36 -2.77
N THR A 313 -0.31 -13.16 -1.49
CA THR A 313 -0.44 -14.21 -0.48
C THR A 313 -1.54 -13.84 0.50
N SER A 314 -2.27 -14.84 0.98
CA SER A 314 -3.24 -14.67 2.06
C SER A 314 -2.86 -15.53 3.26
N PHE A 315 -3.44 -15.22 4.40
CA PHE A 315 -3.35 -15.99 5.63
C PHE A 315 -4.75 -16.22 6.19
N THR A 316 -5.12 -17.48 6.38
CA THR A 316 -6.36 -17.89 7.05
C THR A 316 -6.03 -18.37 8.46
N PRO A 317 -6.47 -17.66 9.51
CA PRO A 317 -6.21 -18.07 10.88
C PRO A 317 -7.00 -19.32 11.26
N SER A 318 -6.42 -20.16 12.12
CA SER A 318 -7.13 -21.31 12.68
C SER A 318 -8.08 -20.88 13.80
N LEU A 319 -9.39 -21.09 13.63
CA LEU A 319 -10.43 -20.66 14.58
C LEU A 319 -10.52 -21.58 15.82
N GLY A 320 -10.85 -21.01 17.00
CA GLY A 320 -10.94 -21.70 18.31
C GLY A 320 -9.78 -21.39 19.26
N SER A 321 -9.79 -21.95 20.48
CA SER A 321 -8.69 -21.90 21.44
C SER A 321 -7.93 -23.23 21.49
N SER A 322 -6.60 -23.20 21.49
CA SER A 322 -5.79 -24.34 21.94
C SER A 322 -4.79 -23.82 22.97
N ALA A 323 -4.64 -24.54 24.08
CA ALA A 323 -3.71 -24.20 25.14
C ALA A 323 -2.24 -24.37 24.71
N ASP A 324 -1.99 -25.07 23.59
CA ASP A 324 -0.68 -25.62 23.26
C ASP A 324 0.13 -24.81 22.24
N CYS A 325 -0.28 -23.59 21.86
CA CYS A 325 0.39 -22.79 20.82
C CYS A 325 0.58 -23.51 19.46
N THR A 326 -0.13 -24.63 19.25
CA THR A 326 -0.06 -25.48 18.06
C THR A 326 -0.96 -25.01 16.92
N LYS A 327 -1.72 -23.92 17.12
CA LYS A 327 -2.58 -23.36 16.08
C LYS A 327 -1.73 -22.77 14.96
N THR A 328 -1.81 -23.39 13.81
CA THR A 328 -1.21 -22.91 12.59
C THR A 328 -2.31 -22.41 11.68
N GLY A 329 -2.36 -21.10 11.44
CA GLY A 329 -3.09 -20.62 10.28
C GLY A 329 -2.38 -21.06 9.01
N GLN A 330 -3.11 -21.11 7.90
CA GLN A 330 -2.60 -21.54 6.61
C GLN A 330 -2.40 -20.34 5.70
N SER A 331 -1.28 -20.29 4.99
CA SER A 331 -1.07 -19.33 3.91
C SER A 331 -1.36 -19.94 2.55
N ASN A 332 -1.93 -19.13 1.66
CA ASN A 332 -2.14 -19.47 0.26
C ASN A 332 -1.40 -18.49 -0.66
N LEU A 333 -0.88 -18.98 -1.79
CA LEU A 333 -0.44 -18.15 -2.91
C LEU A 333 -1.58 -18.04 -3.92
N TYR A 334 -1.87 -16.83 -4.38
CA TYR A 334 -2.81 -16.55 -5.46
C TYR A 334 -2.07 -16.12 -6.73
N ALA A 335 -2.60 -16.55 -7.86
CA ALA A 335 -2.19 -16.10 -9.19
C ALA A 335 -3.43 -15.94 -10.08
N LEU A 336 -3.81 -14.70 -10.35
CA LEU A 336 -4.96 -14.37 -11.20
C LEU A 336 -4.51 -13.66 -12.46
N SER A 337 -5.03 -14.05 -13.62
CA SER A 337 -4.87 -13.25 -14.81
C SER A 337 -5.57 -11.89 -14.63
N ILE A 338 -4.91 -10.84 -15.09
CA ILE A 338 -5.45 -9.48 -15.22
C ILE A 338 -5.39 -9.01 -16.67
N ASP A 339 -5.28 -9.93 -17.64
CA ASP A 339 -5.25 -9.62 -19.06
C ASP A 339 -6.65 -9.28 -19.58
N PRO A 340 -6.93 -8.02 -19.99
CA PRO A 340 -8.21 -7.68 -20.60
C PRO A 340 -8.35 -8.24 -22.02
N GLY A 341 -7.28 -8.81 -22.59
CA GLY A 341 -7.25 -9.27 -23.98
C GLY A 341 -7.29 -8.12 -24.99
N THR A 342 -7.51 -8.48 -26.25
CA THR A 342 -7.79 -7.53 -27.36
C THR A 342 -9.25 -7.55 -27.78
N SER A 343 -10.01 -8.50 -27.25
CA SER A 343 -11.42 -8.76 -27.47
C SER A 343 -11.96 -9.49 -26.24
N GLU A 344 -13.29 -9.54 -26.09
CA GLU A 344 -13.94 -10.33 -25.04
C GLU A 344 -13.52 -11.81 -25.09
N SER A 345 -13.40 -12.39 -26.28
CA SER A 345 -13.00 -13.79 -26.47
C SER A 345 -11.54 -14.09 -26.07
N THR A 346 -10.68 -13.06 -25.99
CA THR A 346 -9.28 -13.19 -25.58
C THR A 346 -9.01 -12.68 -24.18
N CYS A 347 -10.03 -12.14 -23.51
CA CYS A 347 -9.96 -11.68 -22.14
C CYS A 347 -9.82 -12.87 -21.17
N THR A 348 -8.94 -12.72 -20.19
CA THR A 348 -8.75 -13.73 -19.14
C THR A 348 -8.75 -13.11 -17.73
N ALA A 349 -9.05 -11.82 -17.60
CA ALA A 349 -9.09 -11.13 -16.31
C ALA A 349 -10.01 -11.87 -15.30
N GLY A 350 -9.45 -12.19 -14.13
CA GLY A 350 -10.12 -12.93 -13.07
C GLY A 350 -10.00 -14.46 -13.15
N LYS A 351 -9.44 -15.02 -14.22
CA LYS A 351 -9.15 -16.47 -14.29
C LYS A 351 -8.00 -16.84 -13.35
N GLY A 352 -8.15 -17.95 -12.63
CA GLY A 352 -7.05 -18.53 -11.87
C GLY A 352 -6.03 -19.21 -12.78
N LEU A 353 -4.76 -19.14 -12.39
CA LEU A 353 -3.65 -19.65 -13.19
C LEU A 353 -2.86 -20.77 -12.48
N ILE A 354 -3.21 -21.11 -11.25
CA ILE A 354 -2.43 -22.04 -10.42
C ILE A 354 -2.30 -23.41 -11.06
N ASP A 355 -3.39 -23.92 -11.64
CA ASP A 355 -3.42 -25.22 -12.28
C ASP A 355 -4.23 -25.19 -13.59
N SER A 356 -4.27 -26.34 -14.27
CA SER A 356 -5.01 -26.52 -15.52
C SER A 356 -6.54 -26.51 -15.34
N LEU A 357 -7.03 -26.61 -14.10
CA LEU A 357 -8.45 -26.53 -13.77
C LEU A 357 -8.89 -25.08 -13.52
N GLY A 358 -7.94 -24.13 -13.46
CA GLY A 358 -8.22 -22.72 -13.29
C GLY A 358 -8.29 -22.28 -11.82
N ALA A 359 -7.69 -23.04 -10.90
CA ALA A 359 -7.62 -22.65 -9.49
C ALA A 359 -6.94 -21.28 -9.34
N ARG A 360 -7.50 -20.43 -8.47
CA ARG A 360 -6.94 -19.10 -8.19
C ARG A 360 -5.84 -19.12 -7.13
N SER A 361 -5.84 -20.12 -6.26
CA SER A 361 -4.88 -20.24 -5.17
C SER A 361 -4.42 -21.67 -4.91
N GLN A 362 -3.28 -21.79 -4.23
CA GLN A 362 -2.76 -23.03 -3.66
C GLN A 362 -2.20 -22.80 -2.25
N PRO A 363 -2.27 -23.80 -1.37
CA PRO A 363 -1.59 -23.75 -0.07
C PRO A 363 -0.08 -23.66 -0.24
N ILE A 364 0.57 -22.83 0.59
CA ILE A 364 2.03 -22.64 0.57
C ILE A 364 2.71 -22.84 1.93
N GLY A 365 1.95 -23.19 2.96
CA GLY A 365 2.49 -23.58 4.26
C GLY A 365 1.70 -23.04 5.45
N ALA A 366 2.21 -23.33 6.64
CA ALA A 366 1.66 -22.88 7.92
C ALA A 366 2.39 -21.63 8.43
N GLY A 367 1.64 -20.65 8.92
CA GLY A 367 2.15 -19.32 9.31
C GLY A 367 1.81 -18.24 8.29
N ILE A 368 2.28 -17.02 8.52
CA ILE A 368 1.98 -15.86 7.66
C ILE A 368 3.06 -15.77 6.57
N ALA A 369 2.62 -15.70 5.31
CA ALA A 369 3.52 -15.53 4.18
C ALA A 369 3.83 -14.05 3.90
N SER A 370 5.05 -13.78 3.42
CA SER A 370 5.41 -12.51 2.80
C SER A 370 4.69 -12.31 1.47
N GLY A 371 4.78 -11.10 0.89
CA GLY A 371 4.40 -10.89 -0.51
C GLY A 371 5.25 -11.74 -1.46
N ALA A 372 4.66 -12.09 -2.60
CA ALA A 372 5.34 -12.80 -3.66
C ALA A 372 6.40 -11.90 -4.31
N THR A 373 7.64 -12.40 -4.36
CA THR A 373 8.78 -11.73 -4.98
C THR A 373 9.14 -12.43 -6.28
N ILE A 374 9.11 -11.69 -7.39
CA ILE A 374 9.48 -12.21 -8.69
C ILE A 374 10.94 -11.86 -8.96
N SER A 375 11.75 -12.84 -9.30
CA SER A 375 13.18 -12.66 -9.50
C SER A 375 13.67 -13.39 -10.75
N TYR A 376 14.63 -12.77 -11.43
CA TYR A 376 15.41 -13.38 -12.49
C TYR A 376 16.78 -13.76 -11.93
N GLY A 377 17.14 -15.04 -12.03
CA GLY A 377 18.49 -15.47 -11.71
C GLY A 377 19.51 -14.88 -12.69
N PRO A 378 20.82 -14.87 -12.34
CA PRO A 378 21.88 -14.44 -13.26
C PRO A 378 21.79 -15.19 -14.60
N GLY A 379 21.62 -14.46 -15.70
CA GLY A 379 21.47 -15.03 -17.05
C GLY A 379 20.16 -15.80 -17.30
N GLY A 380 19.22 -15.80 -16.35
CA GLY A 380 17.94 -16.48 -16.50
C GLY A 380 17.00 -15.76 -17.45
N SER A 381 16.40 -16.52 -18.38
CA SER A 381 15.33 -16.02 -19.27
C SER A 381 13.93 -16.21 -18.70
N THR A 382 13.80 -16.95 -17.60
CA THR A 382 12.52 -17.28 -16.95
C THR A 382 12.49 -16.72 -15.53
N PRO A 383 11.41 -16.03 -15.15
CA PRO A 383 11.22 -15.55 -13.78
C PRO A 383 10.88 -16.71 -12.83
N ASN A 384 11.37 -16.59 -11.60
CA ASN A 384 11.01 -17.43 -10.46
C ASN A 384 10.15 -16.62 -9.47
N LEU A 385 9.25 -17.29 -8.75
CA LEU A 385 8.48 -16.69 -7.67
C LEU A 385 8.94 -17.22 -6.32
N TYR A 386 9.30 -16.30 -5.42
CA TYR A 386 9.72 -16.61 -4.06
C TYR A 386 8.75 -16.01 -3.05
N TYR A 387 8.57 -16.70 -1.93
CA TYR A 387 7.85 -16.20 -0.75
C TYR A 387 8.51 -16.75 0.51
N THR A 388 8.36 -16.05 1.63
CA THR A 388 8.83 -16.50 2.94
C THR A 388 7.64 -16.77 3.83
N VAL A 389 7.56 -17.94 4.44
CA VAL A 389 6.53 -18.27 5.44
C VAL A 389 7.16 -18.27 6.83
N SER A 390 6.52 -17.63 7.81
CA SER A 390 7.05 -17.47 9.16
C SER A 390 7.28 -18.79 9.93
N GLY A 391 6.68 -19.90 9.47
CA GLY A 391 6.53 -21.12 10.26
C GLY A 391 5.48 -20.96 11.36
N ALA A 392 4.88 -22.07 11.79
CA ALA A 392 3.96 -22.14 12.93
C ALA A 392 3.83 -23.58 13.43
N GLY A 393 3.51 -23.78 14.72
CA GLY A 393 3.15 -25.10 15.29
C GLY A 393 4.19 -26.20 15.06
N GLY A 394 5.48 -25.87 15.17
CA GLY A 394 6.58 -26.81 14.98
C GLY A 394 7.00 -27.03 13.52
N GLN A 395 6.38 -26.35 12.56
CA GLN A 395 6.85 -26.28 11.18
C GLN A 395 7.89 -25.17 11.04
N GLU A 396 9.03 -25.48 10.42
CA GLU A 396 10.07 -24.48 10.14
C GLU A 396 9.56 -23.45 9.12
N GLY A 397 9.85 -22.18 9.40
CA GLY A 397 9.67 -21.10 8.45
C GLY A 397 10.85 -21.02 7.49
N GLY A 398 10.64 -20.45 6.32
CA GLY A 398 11.71 -20.31 5.32
C GLY A 398 11.26 -19.63 4.04
N THR A 399 12.25 -19.15 3.29
CA THR A 399 12.06 -18.70 1.91
C THR A 399 11.99 -19.90 1.00
N LEU A 400 10.91 -19.99 0.23
CA LEU A 400 10.62 -21.10 -0.67
C LEU A 400 10.52 -20.57 -2.11
N LEU A 401 10.99 -21.38 -3.05
CA LEU A 401 10.69 -21.23 -4.46
C LEU A 401 9.31 -21.85 -4.71
N SER A 402 8.43 -21.13 -5.40
CA SER A 402 7.12 -21.65 -5.80
C SER A 402 7.24 -22.64 -6.95
N ASP A 403 6.43 -23.70 -6.90
CA ASP A 403 6.24 -24.60 -8.04
C ASP A 403 5.41 -23.95 -9.18
N PHE A 404 4.76 -22.82 -8.91
CA PHE A 404 4.04 -22.06 -9.93
C PHE A 404 5.02 -21.46 -10.95
N VAL A 405 4.83 -21.80 -12.23
CA VAL A 405 5.65 -21.29 -13.33
C VAL A 405 5.17 -19.88 -13.71
N VAL A 406 5.97 -18.87 -13.36
CA VAL A 406 5.68 -17.48 -13.71
C VAL A 406 5.77 -17.28 -15.23
N PRO A 407 4.71 -16.76 -15.89
CA PRO A 407 4.79 -16.43 -17.30
C PRO A 407 5.92 -15.44 -17.58
N ALA A 408 6.84 -15.80 -18.48
CA ALA A 408 7.90 -14.91 -18.91
C ALA A 408 7.36 -13.83 -19.88
N PRO A 409 7.68 -12.55 -19.67
CA PRO A 409 7.31 -11.49 -20.61
C PRO A 409 8.23 -11.52 -21.83
N GLY A 410 7.73 -11.08 -22.98
CA GLY A 410 8.54 -10.96 -24.20
C GLY A 410 9.65 -9.89 -24.11
N ASN A 411 9.49 -8.89 -23.23
CA ASN A 411 10.51 -7.90 -22.89
C ASN A 411 10.22 -7.28 -21.50
N LEU A 412 11.20 -6.59 -20.93
CA LEU A 412 11.12 -5.91 -19.63
C LEU A 412 11.17 -4.37 -19.76
N THR A 413 10.93 -3.82 -20.96
CA THR A 413 11.16 -2.40 -21.26
C THR A 413 10.38 -1.44 -20.35
N ASN A 414 9.19 -1.87 -19.90
CA ASN A 414 8.30 -1.06 -19.06
C ASN A 414 8.12 -1.67 -17.65
N THR A 415 9.13 -2.40 -17.16
CA THR A 415 9.12 -2.95 -15.80
C THR A 415 10.06 -2.13 -14.93
N LEU A 416 9.56 -1.68 -13.77
CA LEU A 416 10.44 -1.17 -12.72
C LEU A 416 11.02 -2.37 -11.96
N PHE A 417 12.35 -2.49 -11.95
CA PHE A 417 13.05 -3.55 -11.23
C PHE A 417 14.29 -3.01 -10.55
N TRP A 418 14.73 -3.72 -9.51
CA TRP A 418 16.06 -3.56 -8.95
C TRP A 418 16.97 -4.65 -9.50
N LYS A 419 18.23 -4.29 -9.80
CA LYS A 419 19.25 -5.21 -10.27
C LYS A 419 20.45 -5.18 -9.33
N ASP A 420 20.81 -6.33 -8.77
CA ASP A 420 22.06 -6.47 -8.04
C ASP A 420 23.23 -6.42 -9.02
N ARG A 421 24.08 -5.40 -8.90
CA ARG A 421 25.29 -5.28 -9.72
C ARG A 421 26.49 -6.04 -9.17
N ARG A 422 26.37 -6.65 -7.98
CA ARG A 422 27.46 -7.43 -7.35
C ARG A 422 27.54 -8.88 -7.86
N LEU A 423 26.48 -9.36 -8.50
CA LEU A 423 26.36 -10.73 -9.00
C LEU A 423 26.65 -10.84 -10.51
N GLU A 424 27.36 -9.86 -11.08
CA GLU A 424 27.78 -9.82 -12.50
C GLU A 424 29.16 -10.46 -12.72
#